data_AF-A0A942FUS7-F1
#
_entry.id   AF-A0A942FUS7-F1
#
_cell.length_a   1.000
_cell.length_b   1.000
_cell.length_c   1.000
_cell.angle_alpha   90.00
_cell.angle_beta   90.00
_cell.angle_gamma   90.00
#
_symmetry.space_group_name_H-M   'P 1'
#
loop_
_entity.id
_entity.type
_entity.pdbx_description
1 polymer ?
#
loop_
_entity_poly.entity_id
_entity_poly.type
_entity_poly.pdbx_seq_one_letter_code
_entity_poly.pdbx_strand_id
1 'polypeptide(L)'
;MTDAQLAAHLAQHAGQILLEVRRAGVFTGKALGTAGDQTANQFLVRAIREARPDDGVLSEEEKDNFERLAHSRVWIIDPVDGTR
;
A
#
# COMPACT_ATOMS: atom_id res chain seq x y z
N MET A 1 -2.69 -18.13 7.07
CA MET A 1 -3.46 -17.25 6.16
C MET A 1 -2.90 -17.42 4.76
N THR A 2 -3.76 -17.69 3.77
CA THR A 2 -3.33 -17.78 2.35
C THR A 2 -2.98 -16.41 1.79
N ASP A 3 -2.33 -16.36 0.63
CA ASP A 3 -1.99 -15.08 -0.02
C ASP A 3 -3.24 -14.27 -0.39
N ALA A 4 -4.29 -14.93 -0.88
CA ALA A 4 -5.56 -14.27 -1.18
C ALA A 4 -6.22 -13.68 0.09
N GLN A 5 -6.17 -14.40 1.21
CA GLN A 5 -6.68 -13.90 2.48
C GLN A 5 -5.84 -12.71 3.00
N LEU A 6 -4.51 -12.78 2.85
CA LEU A 6 -3.62 -11.68 3.21
C LEU A 6 -3.91 -10.44 2.35
N ALA A 7 -4.00 -10.61 1.04
CA ALA A 7 -4.30 -9.51 0.11
C ALA A 7 -5.63 -8.82 0.45
N ALA A 8 -6.69 -9.60 0.69
CA ALA A 8 -7.99 -9.05 1.08
C ALA A 8 -7.93 -8.31 2.43
N HIS A 9 -7.21 -8.87 3.40
CA HIS A 9 -7.04 -8.26 4.72
C HIS A 9 -6.27 -6.93 4.65
N LEU A 10 -5.18 -6.89 3.89
CA LEU A 10 -4.37 -5.68 3.69
C LEU A 10 -5.14 -4.59 2.95
N ALA A 11 -5.88 -4.94 1.90
CA ALA A 11 -6.72 -4.01 1.16
C ALA A 11 -7.82 -3.40 2.06
N GLN A 12 -8.45 -4.22 2.90
CA GLN A 12 -9.44 -3.75 3.86
C GLN A 12 -8.85 -2.77 4.87
N HIS A 13 -7.69 -3.07 5.45
CA HIS A 13 -7.02 -2.17 6.40
C HIS A 13 -6.54 -0.87 5.76
N ALA A 14 -5.95 -0.94 4.57
CA ALA A 14 -5.56 0.26 3.82
C ALA A 14 -6.78 1.15 3.54
N GLY A 15 -7.91 0.56 3.14
CA GLY A 15 -9.18 1.28 2.99
C GLY A 15 -9.67 1.96 4.27
N GLN A 16 -9.52 1.31 5.43
CA GLN A 16 -9.87 1.91 6.72
C GLN A 16 -8.97 3.11 7.05
N ILE A 17 -7.66 2.98 6.85
CA ILE A 17 -6.69 4.08 7.02
C ILE A 17 -7.06 5.28 6.14
N LEU A 18 -7.38 5.03 4.87
CA LEU A 18 -7.75 6.10 3.93
C LEU A 18 -9.05 6.82 4.35
N LEU A 19 -10.03 6.06 4.86
CA LEU A 19 -11.26 6.65 5.41
C LEU A 19 -10.96 7.51 6.65
N GLU A 20 -10.03 7.10 7.50
CA GLU A 20 -9.61 7.87 8.68
C GLU A 20 -8.88 9.16 8.27
N VAL A 21 -7.93 9.09 7.33
CA VAL A 21 -7.23 10.26 6.78
C VAL A 21 -8.22 11.26 6.19
N ARG A 22 -9.21 10.78 5.44
CA ARG A 22 -10.29 11.64 4.90
C ARG A 22 -11.17 12.25 5.99
N ARG A 23 -11.52 11.47 7.02
CA ARG A 23 -12.38 11.94 8.14
C ARG A 23 -11.67 12.94 9.04
N ALA A 24 -10.36 12.86 9.18
CA ALA A 24 -9.59 13.78 10.01
C ALA A 24 -9.75 15.24 9.58
N GLY A 25 -10.08 15.50 8.30
CA GLY A 25 -10.34 16.85 7.79
C GLY A 25 -9.12 17.79 7.81
N VAL A 26 -7.93 17.25 8.05
CA VAL A 26 -6.66 17.99 8.12
C VAL A 26 -6.18 18.40 6.73
N PHE A 27 -6.44 17.57 5.72
CA PHE A 27 -6.02 17.79 4.34
C PHE A 27 -7.23 17.88 3.40
N THR A 28 -7.07 18.61 2.29
CA THR A 28 -8.09 18.74 1.24
C THR A 28 -7.46 18.69 -0.15
N GLY A 29 -8.26 18.38 -1.17
CA GLY A 29 -7.84 18.32 -2.57
C GLY A 29 -6.59 17.46 -2.76
N LYS A 30 -5.61 17.99 -3.50
CA LYS A 30 -4.36 17.26 -3.80
C LYS A 30 -3.59 16.84 -2.54
N ALA A 31 -3.58 17.66 -1.49
CA ALA A 31 -2.88 17.34 -0.26
C ALA A 31 -3.52 16.14 0.47
N LEU A 32 -4.84 15.95 0.33
CA LEU A 32 -5.53 14.78 0.87
C LEU A 32 -5.14 13.50 0.13
N GLY A 33 -5.06 13.57 -1.21
CA GLY A 33 -4.57 12.44 -2.03
C GLY A 33 -3.18 12.02 -1.58
N THR A 34 -2.21 12.95 -1.61
CA THR A 34 -0.82 12.68 -1.21
C THR A 34 -0.70 12.14 0.23
N ALA A 35 -1.48 12.66 1.18
CA ALA A 35 -1.47 12.14 2.54
C ALA A 35 -2.03 10.71 2.63
N GLY A 36 -3.08 10.41 1.86
CA GLY A 36 -3.65 9.08 1.73
C GLY A 36 -2.64 8.10 1.15
N ASP A 37 -2.04 8.46 0.01
CA ASP A 37 -1.04 7.67 -0.72
C ASP A 37 0.13 7.31 0.19
N GLN A 38 0.75 8.31 0.82
CA GLN A 38 1.91 8.10 1.69
C GLN A 38 1.58 7.19 2.88
N THR A 39 0.41 7.38 3.50
CA THR A 39 0.02 6.61 4.69
C THR A 39 -0.32 5.17 4.33
N ALA A 40 -1.09 4.96 3.26
CA ALA A 40 -1.47 3.63 2.79
C ALA A 40 -0.25 2.86 2.28
N ASN A 41 0.65 3.51 1.52
CA ASN A 41 1.87 2.90 1.01
C ASN A 41 2.77 2.39 2.16
N GLN A 42 3.06 3.26 3.14
CA GLN A 42 3.88 2.88 4.30
C GLN A 42 3.31 1.69 5.06
N PHE A 43 1.99 1.65 5.25
CA PHE A 43 1.31 0.53 5.88
C PHE A 43 1.46 -0.76 5.05
N LEU A 44 1.11 -0.72 3.76
CA LEU A 44 1.09 -1.89 2.89
C LEU A 44 2.50 -2.49 2.73
N VAL A 45 3.50 -1.66 2.42
CA VAL A 45 4.88 -2.11 2.22
C VAL A 45 5.43 -2.76 3.50
N ARG A 46 5.22 -2.15 4.66
CA ARG A 46 5.64 -2.72 5.94
C ARG A 46 4.95 -4.05 6.22
N ALA A 47 3.62 -4.08 6.11
CA ALA A 47 2.83 -5.27 6.44
C ALA A 47 3.13 -6.44 5.49
N ILE A 48 3.37 -6.19 4.20
CA ILE A 48 3.77 -7.22 3.24
C ILE A 48 5.15 -7.76 3.59
N ARG A 49 6.15 -6.89 3.82
CA ARG A 49 7.51 -7.31 4.19
C ARG A 49 7.55 -8.12 5.49
N GLU A 50 6.70 -7.78 6.46
CA GLU A 50 6.56 -8.54 7.72
C GLU A 50 5.89 -9.91 7.50
N ALA A 51 4.83 -9.97 6.69
CA ALA A 51 4.07 -11.20 6.47
C ALA A 51 4.70 -12.14 5.43
N ARG A 52 5.49 -11.59 4.50
CA ARG A 52 6.12 -12.26 3.34
C ARG A 52 7.53 -11.72 3.10
N PRO A 53 8.49 -11.97 4.01
CA PRO A 53 9.84 -11.41 3.92
C PRO A 53 10.62 -11.85 2.67
N ASP A 54 10.27 -13.00 2.08
CA ASP A 54 10.94 -13.55 0.90
C ASP A 54 10.28 -13.11 -0.44
N ASP A 55 9.16 -12.40 -0.40
CA ASP A 55 8.49 -11.89 -1.60
C ASP A 55 9.02 -10.48 -1.94
N GLY A 56 9.20 -10.18 -3.23
CA GLY A 56 9.48 -8.83 -3.69
C GLY A 56 8.24 -7.93 -3.57
N VAL A 57 8.45 -6.60 -3.51
CA VAL A 57 7.36 -5.62 -3.47
C VAL A 57 7.61 -4.54 -4.52
N LEU A 58 6.58 -4.21 -5.31
CA LEU A 58 6.54 -3.10 -6.24
C LEU A 58 5.32 -2.24 -5.90
N SER A 59 5.55 -0.97 -5.55
CA SER A 59 4.50 0.00 -5.23
C SER A 59 4.56 1.18 -6.19
N GLU A 60 3.40 1.70 -6.61
CA GLU A 60 3.29 2.92 -7.43
C GLU A 60 3.91 4.15 -6.73
N GLU A 61 3.87 4.16 -5.39
CA GLU A 61 4.37 5.25 -4.53
C GLU A 61 5.83 5.10 -4.09
N GLU A 62 6.53 4.04 -4.52
CA GLU A 62 7.97 3.87 -4.28
C GLU A 62 8.77 4.04 -5.57
N LYS A 63 10.00 4.52 -5.44
CA LYS A 63 10.91 4.58 -6.58
C LYS A 63 11.19 3.15 -7.04
N ASP A 64 10.85 2.86 -8.30
CA ASP A 64 11.10 1.53 -8.88
C ASP A 64 12.57 1.13 -8.71
N ASN A 65 12.75 -0.11 -8.26
CA ASN A 65 14.04 -0.74 -8.13
C ASN A 65 13.96 -2.16 -8.69
N PHE A 66 15.10 -2.69 -9.14
CA PHE A 66 15.13 -4.02 -9.75
C PHE A 66 15.18 -5.15 -8.73
N GLU A 67 15.07 -4.87 -7.42
CA GLU A 67 15.21 -5.89 -6.36
C GLU A 67 14.17 -7.00 -6.53
N ARG A 68 12.93 -6.64 -6.89
CA ARG A 68 11.85 -7.60 -7.19
C ARG A 68 12.21 -8.66 -8.23
N LEU A 69 13.16 -8.40 -9.14
CA LEU A 69 13.60 -9.36 -10.16
C LEU A 69 14.41 -10.53 -9.58
N ALA A 70 14.92 -10.38 -8.35
CA ALA A 70 15.62 -11.44 -7.64
C ALA A 70 14.66 -12.40 -6.90
N HIS A 71 13.36 -12.07 -6.82
CA HIS A 71 12.37 -12.86 -6.08
C HIS A 71 11.52 -13.72 -7.02
N SER A 72 11.15 -14.92 -6.57
CA SER A 72 10.25 -15.82 -7.31
C SER A 72 8.78 -15.39 -7.27
N ARG A 73 8.44 -14.52 -6.31
CA ARG A 73 7.09 -14.01 -6.03
C ARG A 73 7.19 -12.50 -5.77
N VAL A 74 6.23 -11.75 -6.29
CA VAL A 74 6.22 -10.29 -6.18
C VAL A 74 4.80 -9.79 -5.91
N TRP A 75 4.67 -8.91 -4.92
CA TRP A 75 3.45 -8.12 -4.67
C TRP A 75 3.51 -6.84 -5.50
N ILE A 76 2.48 -6.58 -6.29
CA ILE A 76 2.32 -5.34 -7.05
C ILE A 76 1.13 -4.61 -6.45
N ILE A 77 1.37 -3.41 -5.91
CA ILE A 77 0.37 -2.66 -5.16
C ILE A 77 0.22 -1.24 -5.69
N ASP A 78 -1.02 -0.79 -5.69
CA ASP A 78 -1.41 0.62 -5.83
C ASP A 78 -2.09 1.01 -4.51
N PRO A 79 -1.46 1.84 -3.67
CA PRO A 79 -2.01 2.23 -2.37
C PRO A 79 -3.36 2.95 -2.47
N VAL A 80 -3.57 3.76 -3.52
CA VAL A 80 -4.81 4.48 -3.80
C VAL A 80 -4.97 4.71 -5.30
N ASP A 81 -5.78 3.87 -5.95
CA ASP A 81 -6.21 4.18 -7.31
C ASP A 81 -7.30 5.27 -7.30
N GLY A 82 -7.15 6.28 -8.15
CA GLY A 82 -8.17 7.32 -8.35
C GLY A 82 -8.12 8.51 -7.38
N THR A 83 -6.93 9.07 -7.11
CA THR A 83 -6.71 10.28 -6.28
C THR A 83 -7.29 11.60 -6.85
N ARG A 84 -8.18 11.54 -7.84
CA ARG A 84 -8.80 12.70 -8.52
C ARG A 84 -10.07 13.22 -7.85
#